data_AF-A0A6M5JA02-F1
#
_entry.id   AF-A0A6M5JA02-F1
#
_cell.length_a   1.000
_cell.length_b   1.000
_cell.length_c   1.000
_cell.angle_alpha   90.00
_cell.angle_beta   90.00
_cell.angle_gamma   90.00
#
_symmetry.space_group_name_H-M   'P 1'
#
loop_
_entity.id
_entity.type
_entity.pdbx_description
1 polymer ?
#
loop_
_entity_poly.entity_id
_entity_poly.type
_entity_poly.pdbx_seq_one_letter_code
_entity_poly.pdbx_strand_id
1 'polypeptide(L)'
;MSAVQKVRAATAADHDAVDAAFGEVDLGDRASYGRFLTAHALALPAVEQALAGVAALPALRPRAPLIAGDLRGLGLDVPSPLAFPAPASDAAAFGMAYVIEGSRLGGGMLAKRVGRDLPTAYLSATHLAGEWRGFLSALDQAAEGEDWIAGMIAAARATFDLYRQAAVIAL
;
A
#
# COMPACT_ATOMS: atom_id res chain seq x y z
N MET A 1 1.72 -22.67 -10.49
CA MET A 1 1.54 -21.21 -10.31
C MET A 1 2.71 -20.67 -9.54
N SER A 2 3.27 -19.53 -9.94
CA SER A 2 4.30 -18.83 -9.16
C SER A 2 3.72 -18.27 -7.86
N ALA A 3 4.56 -17.91 -6.89
CA ALA A 3 4.11 -17.33 -5.62
C ALA A 3 3.37 -16.01 -5.87
N VAL A 4 3.83 -15.20 -6.82
CA VAL A 4 3.14 -13.99 -7.29
C VAL A 4 1.73 -14.29 -7.80
N GLN A 5 1.55 -15.34 -8.61
CA GLN A 5 0.23 -15.72 -9.12
C GLN A 5 -0.70 -16.16 -7.99
N LYS A 6 -0.17 -16.93 -7.02
CA LYS A 6 -0.94 -17.40 -5.87
C LYS A 6 -1.40 -16.27 -4.96
N VAL A 7 -0.50 -15.35 -4.58
CA VAL A 7 -0.89 -14.21 -3.72
C VAL A 7 -1.90 -13.31 -4.42
N ARG A 8 -1.70 -13.03 -5.71
CA ARG A 8 -2.67 -12.24 -6.49
C ARG A 8 -4.05 -12.90 -6.51
N ALA A 9 -4.13 -14.19 -6.82
CA ALA A 9 -5.40 -14.90 -6.86
C ALA A 9 -6.06 -14.95 -5.47
N ALA A 10 -5.28 -15.22 -4.43
CA ALA A 10 -5.80 -15.37 -3.06
C ALA A 10 -6.22 -14.05 -2.40
N THR A 11 -5.74 -12.91 -2.90
CA THR A 11 -6.03 -11.56 -2.36
C THR A 11 -6.88 -10.70 -3.30
N ALA A 12 -7.39 -11.25 -4.39
CA ALA A 12 -8.20 -10.49 -5.36
C ALA A 12 -9.45 -9.88 -4.70
N ALA A 13 -10.18 -10.66 -3.90
CA ALA A 13 -11.36 -10.16 -3.19
C ALA A 13 -11.01 -9.10 -2.13
N ASP A 14 -9.85 -9.21 -1.49
CA ASP A 14 -9.37 -8.22 -0.52
C ASP A 14 -9.03 -6.89 -1.21
N HIS A 15 -8.39 -6.96 -2.38
CA HIS A 15 -8.14 -5.81 -3.24
C HIS A 15 -9.44 -5.15 -3.70
N ASP A 16 -10.38 -5.92 -4.23
CA ASP A 16 -11.68 -5.42 -4.70
C ASP A 16 -12.46 -4.75 -3.56
N ALA A 17 -12.38 -5.27 -2.33
CA ALA A 17 -13.01 -4.68 -1.16
C ALA A 17 -12.38 -3.34 -0.75
N VAL A 18 -11.06 -3.19 -0.89
CA VAL A 18 -10.38 -1.90 -0.69
C VAL A 18 -10.79 -0.92 -1.80
N ASP A 19 -10.76 -1.33 -3.06
CA ASP A 19 -11.18 -0.48 -4.19
C ASP A 19 -12.63 0.00 -4.03
N ALA A 20 -13.53 -0.89 -3.62
CA ALA A 20 -14.93 -0.54 -3.35
C ALA A 20 -15.06 0.48 -2.20
N ALA A 21 -14.26 0.34 -1.13
CA ALA A 21 -14.28 1.28 -0.01
C ALA A 21 -13.91 2.71 -0.45
N PHE A 22 -13.03 2.86 -1.44
CA PHE A 22 -12.65 4.16 -2.01
C PHE A 22 -13.46 4.57 -3.25
N GLY A 23 -14.45 3.77 -3.66
CA GLY A 23 -15.16 3.93 -4.94
C GLY A 23 -15.94 5.25 -5.08
N GLU A 24 -16.44 5.79 -3.97
CA GLU A 24 -17.19 7.05 -3.94
C GLU A 24 -16.30 8.30 -3.76
N VAL A 25 -14.99 8.12 -3.59
CA VAL A 25 -14.06 9.24 -3.44
C VAL A 25 -13.93 9.98 -4.76
N ASP A 26 -14.43 11.21 -4.78
CA ASP A 26 -14.06 12.19 -5.81
C ASP A 26 -12.67 12.76 -5.50
N LEU A 27 -11.67 12.42 -6.32
CA LEU A 27 -10.30 12.93 -6.17
C LEU A 27 -10.14 14.37 -6.70
N GLY A 28 -11.11 14.86 -7.47
CA GLY A 28 -11.15 16.25 -7.93
C GLY A 28 -11.57 17.23 -6.84
N ASP A 29 -12.40 16.77 -5.89
CA ASP A 29 -12.83 17.55 -4.74
C ASP A 29 -11.78 17.55 -3.62
N ARG A 30 -11.45 18.74 -3.11
CA ARG A 30 -10.41 18.91 -2.09
C ARG A 30 -10.72 18.17 -0.79
N ALA A 31 -11.98 18.21 -0.34
CA ALA A 31 -12.36 17.61 0.94
C ALA A 31 -12.39 16.08 0.85
N SER A 32 -12.96 15.55 -0.22
CA SER A 32 -12.97 14.13 -0.56
C SER A 32 -11.56 13.58 -0.75
N TYR A 33 -10.71 14.28 -1.49
CA TYR A 33 -9.29 13.90 -1.63
C TYR A 33 -8.53 13.94 -0.29
N GLY A 34 -8.83 14.93 0.56
CA GLY A 34 -8.30 14.99 1.91
C GLY A 34 -8.64 13.74 2.73
N ARG A 35 -9.90 13.28 2.69
CA ARG A 35 -10.33 12.04 3.36
C ARG A 35 -9.58 10.80 2.83
N PHE A 36 -9.41 10.72 1.51
CA PHE A 36 -8.62 9.67 0.87
C PHE A 36 -7.16 9.65 1.36
N LEU A 37 -6.50 10.81 1.41
CA LEU A 37 -5.12 10.92 1.91
C LEU A 37 -5.04 10.59 3.39
N THR A 38 -6.00 11.02 4.21
CA THR A 38 -6.06 10.67 5.64
C THR A 38 -6.14 9.16 5.83
N ALA A 39 -7.00 8.47 5.08
CA ALA A 39 -7.09 7.00 5.12
C ALA A 39 -5.74 6.34 4.80
N HIS A 40 -5.08 6.79 3.73
CA HIS A 40 -3.78 6.22 3.35
C HIS A 40 -2.68 6.57 4.36
N ALA A 41 -2.75 7.74 5.02
CA ALA A 41 -1.79 8.15 6.04
C ALA A 41 -1.95 7.39 7.37
N LEU A 42 -3.15 6.86 7.63
CA LEU A 42 -3.39 5.93 8.74
C LEU A 42 -2.74 4.56 8.49
N ALA A 43 -2.79 4.05 7.25
CA ALA A 43 -2.34 2.68 6.94
C ALA A 43 -0.88 2.59 6.46
N LEU A 44 -0.50 3.36 5.44
CA LEU A 44 0.78 3.18 4.74
C LEU A 44 2.00 3.34 5.66
N PRO A 45 2.11 4.40 6.50
CA PRO A 45 3.29 4.54 7.34
C PRO A 45 3.42 3.43 8.37
N ALA A 46 2.32 2.83 8.83
CA ALA A 46 2.36 1.69 9.74
C ALA A 46 3.04 0.48 9.09
N VAL A 47 2.69 0.20 7.83
CA VAL A 47 3.31 -0.90 7.07
C VAL A 47 4.77 -0.58 6.74
N GLU A 48 5.08 0.64 6.28
CA GLU A 48 6.45 1.05 5.98
C GLU A 48 7.36 0.99 7.22
N GLN A 49 6.85 1.37 8.40
CA GLN A 49 7.57 1.25 9.67
C GLN A 49 7.78 -0.22 10.07
N ALA A 50 6.77 -1.07 9.91
CA ALA A 50 6.88 -2.50 10.20
C ALA A 50 7.92 -3.21 9.30
N LEU A 51 8.10 -2.72 8.06
CA LEU A 51 9.07 -3.24 7.09
C LEU A 51 10.45 -2.59 7.15
N ALA A 52 10.61 -1.53 7.95
CA ALA A 52 11.87 -0.81 8.05
C ALA A 52 12.99 -1.74 8.56
N GLY A 53 14.03 -1.92 7.76
CA GLY A 53 15.20 -2.74 8.13
C GLY A 53 15.04 -4.25 7.93
N VAL A 54 13.95 -4.72 7.32
CA VAL A 54 13.83 -6.15 6.97
C VAL A 54 14.82 -6.50 5.85
N ALA A 55 15.87 -7.26 6.20
CA ALA A 55 16.98 -7.57 5.30
C ALA A 55 16.61 -8.46 4.10
N ALA A 56 15.54 -9.26 4.21
CA ALA A 56 15.09 -10.14 3.12
C ALA A 56 14.42 -9.38 1.97
N LEU A 57 13.95 -8.15 2.20
CA LEU A 57 13.29 -7.36 1.16
C LEU A 57 14.29 -6.58 0.31
N PRO A 58 14.01 -6.40 -0.99
CA PRO A 58 14.65 -5.35 -1.77
C PRO A 58 14.45 -3.97 -1.09
N ALA A 59 15.36 -3.03 -1.36
CA ALA A 59 15.22 -1.67 -0.83
C ALA A 59 13.92 -1.04 -1.32
N LEU A 60 13.01 -0.75 -0.38
CA LEU A 60 11.74 -0.08 -0.66
C LEU A 60 11.91 1.43 -0.60
N ARG A 61 11.23 2.15 -1.50
CA ARG A 61 11.20 3.62 -1.48
C ARG A 61 10.00 4.09 -0.66
N PRO A 62 10.20 4.62 0.56
CA PRO A 62 9.11 5.04 1.42
C PRO A 62 8.33 6.20 0.81
N ARG A 63 7.01 6.16 1.00
CA ARG A 63 6.04 7.16 0.54
C ARG A 63 5.36 7.87 1.70
N ALA A 64 5.56 7.43 2.96
CA ALA A 64 5.05 8.11 4.15
C ALA A 64 5.41 9.62 4.22
N PRO A 65 6.64 10.07 3.87
CA PRO A 65 6.94 11.50 3.84
C PRO A 65 6.16 12.26 2.76
N LEU A 66 5.82 11.60 1.64
CA LEU A 66 5.11 12.21 0.52
C LEU A 66 3.64 12.45 0.87
N ILE A 67 2.97 11.45 1.46
CA ILE A 67 1.58 11.61 1.88
C ILE A 67 1.42 12.63 3.02
N ALA A 68 2.39 12.68 3.93
CA ALA A 68 2.44 13.72 4.96
C ALA A 68 2.64 15.12 4.34
N GLY A 69 3.46 15.22 3.29
CA GLY A 69 3.63 16.45 2.51
C GLY A 69 2.35 16.89 1.82
N ASP A 70 1.65 15.97 1.15
CA ASP A 70 0.39 16.25 0.46
C ASP A 70 -0.71 16.69 1.45
N LEU A 71 -0.85 16.02 2.61
CA LEU A 71 -1.78 16.43 3.67
C LEU A 71 -1.49 17.85 4.18
N ARG A 72 -0.21 18.17 4.46
CA ARG A 72 0.19 19.53 4.85
C ARG A 72 -0.08 20.56 3.74
N GLY A 73 0.11 20.18 2.47
CA GLY A 73 -0.25 21.01 1.31
C GLY A 73 -1.75 21.30 1.23
N LEU A 74 -2.59 20.39 1.75
CA LEU A 74 -4.02 20.60 1.92
C LEU A 74 -4.39 21.38 3.20
N GLY A 75 -3.42 21.74 4.04
CA GLY A 75 -3.67 22.35 5.35
C GLY A 75 -4.32 21.40 6.34
N LEU A 76 -4.15 20.09 6.15
CA LEU A 76 -4.67 19.04 7.03
C LEU A 76 -3.58 18.53 7.96
N ASP A 77 -3.99 18.09 9.15
CA ASP A 77 -3.12 17.39 10.07
C ASP A 77 -2.74 16.01 9.55
N VAL A 78 -1.53 15.56 9.90
CA VAL A 78 -1.08 14.21 9.58
C VAL A 78 -1.49 13.30 10.74
N PRO A 79 -2.38 12.30 10.52
CA PRO A 79 -2.82 11.43 11.59
C PRO A 79 -1.68 10.52 12.06
N SER A 80 -1.74 10.10 13.32
CA SER A 80 -0.91 9.00 13.81
C SER A 80 -1.27 7.71 13.07
N PRO A 81 -0.30 6.92 12.57
CA PRO A 81 -0.59 5.67 11.90
C PRO A 81 -1.31 4.68 12.82
N LEU A 82 -2.14 3.81 12.24
CA LEU A 82 -2.74 2.69 12.95
C LEU A 82 -1.67 1.72 13.44
N ALA A 83 -2.00 0.96 14.48
CA ALA A 83 -1.11 -0.10 14.95
C ALA A 83 -1.05 -1.22 13.91
N PHE A 84 0.16 -1.63 13.54
CA PHE A 84 0.38 -2.78 12.67
C PHE A 84 1.63 -3.54 13.15
N PRO A 85 1.55 -4.87 13.35
CA PRO A 85 2.65 -5.63 13.91
C PRO A 85 3.81 -5.76 12.93
N ALA A 86 5.03 -5.84 13.46
CA ALA A 86 6.20 -6.24 12.67
C ALA A 86 5.98 -7.63 12.05
N PRO A 87 6.52 -7.91 10.85
CA PRO A 87 6.37 -9.21 10.21
C PRO A 87 7.05 -10.29 11.07
N ALA A 88 6.34 -11.40 11.31
CA ALA A 88 6.85 -12.53 12.07
C ALA A 88 7.82 -13.42 11.27
N SER A 89 7.96 -13.19 9.97
CA SER A 89 8.81 -13.95 9.05
C SER A 89 9.05 -13.18 7.74
N ASP A 90 10.02 -13.63 6.95
CA ASP A 90 10.27 -13.10 5.61
C ASP A 90 9.05 -13.23 4.70
N ALA A 91 8.33 -14.35 4.79
CA ALA A 91 7.06 -14.55 4.09
C ALA A 91 6.06 -13.43 4.42
N ALA A 92 5.88 -13.12 5.71
CA ALA A 92 4.99 -12.05 6.13
C ALA A 92 5.45 -10.69 5.60
N ALA A 93 6.75 -10.42 5.64
CA ALA A 93 7.33 -9.18 5.11
C ALA A 93 7.07 -9.01 3.61
N PHE A 94 7.27 -10.07 2.81
CA PHE A 94 6.95 -10.06 1.38
C PHE A 94 5.45 -9.86 1.12
N GLY A 95 4.58 -10.42 1.96
CA GLY A 95 3.13 -10.24 1.86
C GLY A 95 2.70 -8.79 2.09
N MET A 96 3.21 -8.17 3.15
CA MET A 96 2.99 -6.75 3.44
C MET A 96 3.54 -5.86 2.32
N ALA A 97 4.79 -6.10 1.90
CA ALA A 97 5.45 -5.34 0.84
C ALA A 97 4.71 -5.47 -0.51
N TYR A 98 4.18 -6.65 -0.84
CA TYR A 98 3.42 -6.87 -2.07
C TYR A 98 2.21 -5.94 -2.17
N VAL A 99 1.50 -5.71 -1.07
CA VAL A 99 0.32 -4.83 -1.05
C VAL A 99 0.73 -3.38 -1.25
N ILE A 100 1.70 -2.88 -0.47
CA ILE A 100 2.08 -1.47 -0.55
C ILE A 100 2.84 -1.14 -1.86
N GLU A 101 3.68 -2.03 -2.38
CA GLU A 101 4.32 -1.80 -3.67
C GLU A 101 3.32 -1.96 -4.81
N GLY A 102 2.41 -2.93 -4.74
CA GLY A 102 1.32 -3.09 -5.71
C GLY A 102 0.44 -1.83 -5.84
N SER A 103 0.14 -1.14 -4.74
CA SER A 103 -0.71 0.06 -4.75
C SER A 103 -0.13 1.22 -5.58
N ARG A 104 1.19 1.24 -5.82
CA ARG A 104 1.86 2.25 -6.66
C ARG A 104 1.43 2.18 -8.13
N LEU A 105 0.99 1.01 -8.61
CA LEU A 105 0.53 0.83 -9.98
C LEU A 105 -0.78 1.59 -10.23
N GLY A 106 -1.74 1.47 -9.31
CA GLY A 106 -3.00 2.23 -9.35
C GLY A 106 -2.80 3.72 -9.04
N GLY A 107 -1.82 4.03 -8.17
CA GLY A 107 -1.47 5.40 -7.77
C GLY A 107 -1.27 6.37 -8.94
N GLY A 108 -0.51 5.96 -9.97
CA GLY A 108 -0.28 6.80 -11.15
C GLY A 108 -1.54 7.09 -11.98
N MET A 109 -2.54 6.20 -11.93
CA MET A 109 -3.84 6.42 -12.57
C MET A 109 -4.76 7.28 -11.70
N LEU A 110 -4.70 7.12 -10.38
CA LEU A 110 -5.38 7.98 -9.40
C LEU A 110 -4.87 9.43 -9.48
N ALA A 111 -3.55 9.63 -9.62
CA ALA A 111 -2.93 10.96 -9.72
C ALA A 111 -3.52 11.81 -10.85
N LYS A 112 -3.90 11.20 -11.98
CA LYS A 112 -4.51 11.89 -13.13
C LYS A 112 -5.94 12.39 -12.86
N ARG A 113 -6.59 11.86 -11.82
CA ARG A 113 -7.94 12.25 -11.40
C ARG A 113 -7.93 13.31 -10.31
N VAL A 114 -6.77 13.60 -9.72
CA VAL A 114 -6.64 14.61 -8.68
C VAL A 114 -6.86 16.00 -9.29
N GLY A 115 -7.57 16.87 -8.56
CA GLY A 115 -7.80 18.25 -8.97
C GLY A 115 -6.49 18.98 -9.30
N ARG A 116 -6.50 19.81 -10.36
CA ARG A 116 -5.30 20.41 -10.96
C ARG A 116 -4.37 21.14 -9.96
N ASP A 117 -4.95 21.78 -8.96
CA ASP A 117 -4.23 22.60 -7.98
C ASP A 117 -4.00 21.87 -6.64
N LEU A 118 -4.29 20.57 -6.57
CA LEU A 118 -4.09 19.75 -5.39
C LEU A 118 -2.73 19.01 -5.48
N PRO A 119 -2.07 18.75 -4.34
CA PRO A 119 -0.78 18.08 -4.31
C PRO A 119 -0.93 16.61 -4.70
N THR A 120 0.07 16.03 -5.37
CA THR A 120 0.00 14.67 -5.91
C THR A 120 1.28 13.87 -5.69
N ALA A 121 2.19 14.31 -4.82
CA ALA A 121 3.50 13.69 -4.68
C ALA A 121 3.39 12.21 -4.27
N TYR A 122 2.44 11.89 -3.39
CA TYR A 122 2.16 10.53 -2.94
C TYR A 122 1.71 9.61 -4.08
N LEU A 123 0.66 10.00 -4.80
CA LEU A 123 0.08 9.19 -5.87
C LEU A 123 0.99 9.13 -7.11
N SER A 124 1.79 10.18 -7.33
CA SER A 124 2.78 10.25 -8.42
C SER A 124 4.06 9.47 -8.12
N ALA A 125 4.25 8.97 -6.90
CA ALA A 125 5.41 8.14 -6.52
C ALA A 125 5.31 6.70 -7.05
N THR A 126 5.19 6.56 -8.37
CA THR A 126 5.12 5.27 -9.05
C THR A 126 6.50 4.59 -9.10
N HIS A 127 6.51 3.34 -9.56
CA HIS A 127 7.73 2.56 -9.74
C HIS A 127 8.65 3.17 -10.81
N LEU A 128 9.96 3.11 -10.56
CA LEU A 128 10.97 3.31 -11.60
C LEU A 128 10.96 2.14 -12.59
N ALA A 129 11.60 2.34 -13.75
CA ALA A 129 11.66 1.32 -14.79
C ALA A 129 12.23 -0.01 -14.24
N GLY A 130 11.41 -1.07 -14.32
CA GLY A 130 11.79 -2.41 -13.87
C GLY A 130 11.69 -2.67 -12.38
N GLU A 131 11.44 -1.67 -11.52
CA GLU A 131 11.41 -1.82 -10.06
C GLU A 131 10.33 -2.82 -9.63
N TRP A 132 9.09 -2.69 -10.14
CA TRP A 132 8.02 -3.64 -9.86
C TRP A 132 8.34 -5.06 -10.32
N ARG A 133 8.91 -5.20 -11.52
CA ARG A 133 9.31 -6.51 -12.05
C ARG A 133 10.41 -7.14 -11.19
N GLY A 134 11.36 -6.32 -10.74
CA GLY A 134 12.44 -6.73 -9.83
C GLY A 134 11.89 -7.22 -8.50
N PHE A 135 10.97 -6.47 -7.89
CA PHE A 135 10.29 -6.89 -6.67
C PHE A 135 9.55 -8.22 -6.83
N LEU A 136 8.74 -8.36 -7.88
CA LEU A 136 8.02 -9.62 -8.15
C LEU A 136 8.97 -10.80 -8.36
N SER A 137 10.10 -10.58 -9.03
CA SER A 137 11.12 -11.61 -9.21
C SER A 137 11.80 -12.00 -7.89
N ALA A 138 12.07 -11.04 -7.01
CA ALA A 138 12.61 -11.31 -5.68
C ALA A 138 11.62 -12.11 -4.82
N LEU A 139 10.32 -11.77 -4.90
CA LEU A 139 9.26 -12.52 -4.22
C LEU A 139 9.19 -13.97 -4.70
N ASP A 140 9.15 -14.20 -6.02
CA ASP A 140 9.12 -15.57 -6.57
C ASP A 140 10.39 -16.37 -6.22
N GLN A 141 11.54 -15.72 -6.05
CA GLN A 141 12.80 -16.37 -5.65
C GLN A 141 12.85 -16.70 -4.14
N ALA A 142 12.29 -15.84 -3.30
CA ALA A 142 12.28 -16.03 -1.84
C ALA A 142 11.24 -17.06 -1.37
N ALA A 143 10.25 -17.38 -2.21
CA ALA A 143 9.15 -18.25 -1.82
C ALA A 143 9.56 -19.72 -1.71
N GLU A 144 9.44 -20.30 -0.50
CA GLU A 144 9.84 -21.68 -0.20
C GLU A 144 8.66 -22.56 0.22
N GLY A 145 8.04 -23.23 -0.75
CA GLY A 145 6.95 -24.18 -0.48
C GLY A 145 5.61 -23.53 -0.12
N GLU A 146 4.60 -24.37 0.17
CA GLU A 146 3.22 -23.89 0.36
C GLU A 146 3.02 -23.14 1.68
N ASP A 147 3.71 -23.53 2.76
CA ASP A 147 3.58 -22.88 4.07
C ASP A 147 4.12 -21.45 4.05
N TRP A 148 5.24 -21.22 3.36
CA TRP A 148 5.77 -19.87 3.16
C TRP A 148 4.79 -19.01 2.38
N ILE A 149 4.22 -19.55 1.30
CA ILE A 149 3.22 -18.84 0.48
C ILE A 149 1.95 -18.53 1.29
N ALA A 150 1.50 -19.46 2.13
CA ALA A 150 0.36 -19.25 3.03
C ALA A 150 0.63 -18.12 4.03
N GLY A 151 1.83 -18.08 4.63
CA GLY A 151 2.24 -16.98 5.52
C GLY A 151 2.28 -15.62 4.83
N MET A 152 2.79 -15.58 3.60
CA MET A 152 2.79 -14.38 2.75
C MET A 152 1.36 -13.91 2.45
N ILE A 153 0.47 -14.82 2.05
CA ILE A 153 -0.93 -14.50 1.76
C ILE A 153 -1.63 -13.97 3.00
N ALA A 154 -1.43 -14.58 4.17
CA ALA A 154 -2.03 -14.13 5.42
C ALA A 154 -1.61 -12.68 5.77
N ALA A 155 -0.33 -12.35 5.60
CA ALA A 155 0.17 -11.00 5.85
C ALA A 155 -0.33 -9.98 4.82
N ALA A 156 -0.44 -10.37 3.54
CA ALA A 156 -1.04 -9.52 2.51
C ALA A 156 -2.50 -9.19 2.83
N ARG A 157 -3.30 -10.20 3.26
CA ARG A 157 -4.69 -9.99 3.70
C ARG A 157 -4.80 -9.05 4.90
N ALA A 158 -3.97 -9.25 5.92
CA ALA A 158 -3.93 -8.35 7.07
C ALA A 158 -3.59 -6.91 6.66
N THR A 159 -2.72 -6.74 5.65
CA THR A 159 -2.37 -5.43 5.10
C THR A 159 -3.55 -4.80 4.35
N PHE A 160 -4.27 -5.55 3.52
CA PHE A 160 -5.51 -5.06 2.89
C PHE A 160 -6.57 -4.67 3.94
N ASP A 161 -6.75 -5.46 5.00
CA ASP A 161 -7.71 -5.14 6.04
C ASP A 161 -7.32 -3.88 6.83
N LEU A 162 -6.02 -3.61 7.03
CA LEU A 162 -5.55 -2.33 7.59
C LEU A 162 -6.03 -1.13 6.73
N TYR A 163 -5.94 -1.23 5.40
CA TYR A 163 -6.45 -0.19 4.50
C TYR A 163 -7.96 -0.04 4.57
N ARG A 164 -8.71 -1.14 4.71
CA ARG A 164 -10.17 -1.09 4.92
C ARG A 164 -10.53 -0.40 6.25
N GLN A 165 -9.85 -0.75 7.34
CA GLN A 165 -10.06 -0.11 8.64
C GLN A 165 -9.78 1.39 8.57
N ALA A 166 -8.69 1.77 7.89
CA ALA A 166 -8.36 3.17 7.67
C ALA A 166 -9.40 3.91 6.82
N ALA A 167 -9.96 3.26 5.80
CA ALA A 167 -11.05 3.82 5.00
C ALA A 167 -12.31 4.08 5.86
N VAL A 168 -12.70 3.13 6.73
CA VAL A 168 -13.84 3.28 7.64
C VAL A 168 -13.67 4.47 8.60
N ILE A 169 -12.44 4.78 9.02
CA ILE A 169 -12.17 5.89 9.94
C ILE A 169 -12.28 7.25 9.22
N ALA A 170 -11.86 7.30 7.96
CA ALA A 170 -11.59 8.57 7.28
C ALA A 170 -12.62 8.97 6.22
N LEU A 171 -13.40 8.04 5.66
CA LEU A 171 -14.40 8.29 4.61
C LEU A 171 -15.80 8.50 5.20
#